data_AF-A0A1G3IQ91-F1
#
_entry.id   AF-A0A1G3IQ91-F1
#
_cell.length_a   1.000
_cell.length_b   1.000
_cell.length_c   1.000
_cell.angle_alpha   90.00
_cell.angle_beta   90.00
_cell.angle_gamma   90.00
#
_symmetry.space_group_name_H-M   'P 1'
#
loop_
_entity.id
_entity.type
_entity.pdbx_description
1 polymer ?
#
loop_
_entity_poly.entity_id
_entity_poly.type
_entity_poly.pdbx_seq_one_letter_code
_entity_poly.pdbx_strand_id
1 'polypeptide(L)'
;MIKLRPLLAWLVLLGVAMLNGTLRDFTYGKHMSELSAHQLSTLIGILLFALVIHRYVRRWPPSSGYEACYVGLFWLSMTVAFEFLFFHYAGGHSWQLLLENYNMSKGRLWPLLLLWVAVSPYLFFRLARSRGTKTHN
;
A
#
# COMPACT_ATOMS: atom_id res chain seq x y z
N MET A 1 16.30 7.61 -13.98
CA MET A 1 15.55 8.88 -13.95
C MET A 1 14.30 8.67 -13.11
N ILE A 2 14.19 9.33 -11.96
CA ILE A 2 12.95 9.29 -11.16
C ILE A 2 11.89 10.05 -11.97
N LYS A 3 10.94 9.33 -12.57
CA LYS A 3 9.77 9.95 -13.19
C LYS A 3 8.90 10.51 -12.07
N LEU A 4 8.24 11.65 -12.27
CA LEU A 4 7.34 12.25 -11.27
C LEU A 4 6.09 11.37 -11.01
N ARG A 5 5.76 10.46 -11.94
CA ARG A 5 4.53 9.67 -11.91
C ARG A 5 4.44 8.69 -10.73
N PRO A 6 5.47 7.87 -10.41
CA PRO A 6 5.47 7.07 -9.19
C PRO A 6 5.26 7.90 -7.92
N LEU A 7 5.85 9.09 -7.83
CA LEU A 7 5.67 9.96 -6.67
C LEU A 7 4.22 10.45 -6.54
N LEU A 8 3.61 10.92 -7.63
CA LEU A 8 2.21 11.35 -7.62
C LEU A 8 1.26 10.19 -7.30
N ALA A 9 1.51 9.00 -7.84
CA ALA A 9 0.73 7.82 -7.51
C ALA A 9 0.88 7.42 -6.03
N TRP A 10 2.08 7.57 -5.46
CA TRP A 10 2.29 7.35 -4.03
C TRP A 10 1.50 8.34 -3.18
N LEU A 11 1.43 9.63 -3.56
CA LEU A 11 0.59 10.60 -2.86
C LEU A 11 -0.90 10.24 -2.90
N VAL A 12 -1.37 9.68 -4.02
CA VAL A 12 -2.74 9.14 -4.10
C VAL A 12 -2.92 7.95 -3.15
N LEU A 13 -1.97 7.01 -3.12
CA LEU A 13 -2.00 5.88 -2.17
C LEU A 13 -2.02 6.36 -0.72
N LEU A 14 -1.21 7.38 -0.39
CA LEU A 14 -1.18 8.00 0.92
C LEU A 14 -2.54 8.60 1.29
N GLY A 15 -3.14 9.37 0.37
CA GLY A 15 -4.49 9.94 0.58
C GLY A 15 -5.55 8.85 0.79
N VAL A 16 -5.51 7.78 0.01
CA VAL A 16 -6.40 6.62 0.18
C VAL A 16 -6.18 5.94 1.53
N ALA A 17 -4.93 5.81 1.99
CA ALA A 17 -4.60 5.25 3.30
C ALA A 17 -5.20 6.07 4.44
N MET A 18 -5.04 7.40 4.37
CA MET A 18 -5.60 8.33 5.35
C MET A 18 -7.12 8.23 5.39
N LEU A 19 -7.78 8.27 4.22
CA LEU A 19 -9.23 8.14 4.12
C LEU A 19 -9.73 6.80 4.68
N ASN A 20 -9.02 5.70 4.43
CA ASN A 20 -9.36 4.38 4.96
C ASN A 20 -9.22 4.32 6.50
N GLY A 21 -8.17 4.93 7.05
CA GLY A 21 -7.99 5.07 8.50
C GLY A 21 -9.09 5.92 9.13
N THR A 22 -9.38 7.09 8.55
CA THR A 22 -10.47 7.96 9.00
C THR A 22 -11.82 7.24 8.92
N LEU A 23 -12.11 6.53 7.82
CA LEU A 23 -13.35 5.77 7.69
C LEU A 23 -13.47 4.74 8.82
N ARG A 24 -12.41 3.98 9.11
CA ARG A 24 -12.38 3.04 10.24
C ARG A 24 -12.72 3.74 11.56
N ASP A 25 -11.99 4.79 11.90
CA ASP A 25 -12.06 5.42 13.22
C ASP A 25 -13.41 6.12 13.45
N PHE A 26 -14.01 6.68 12.40
CA PHE A 26 -15.26 7.42 12.52
C PHE A 26 -16.52 6.57 12.31
N THR A 27 -16.43 5.39 11.70
CA THR A 27 -17.60 4.55 11.34
C THR A 27 -17.61 3.20 12.07
N TYR A 28 -17.21 2.12 11.39
CA TYR A 28 -17.34 0.75 11.88
C TYR A 28 -16.40 0.44 13.04
N GLY A 29 -15.28 1.15 13.18
CA GLY A 29 -14.34 0.97 14.29
C GLY A 29 -14.97 1.25 15.66
N LYS A 30 -16.03 2.07 15.73
CA LYS A 30 -16.77 2.33 16.97
C LYS A 30 -17.62 1.15 17.44
N HIS A 31 -17.85 0.16 16.58
CA HIS A 31 -18.78 -0.94 16.82
C HIS A 31 -18.08 -2.30 16.92
N MET A 32 -16.74 -2.32 16.95
CA MET A 32 -15.95 -3.55 17.04
C MET A 32 -14.66 -3.32 17.82
N SER A 33 -13.97 -4.42 18.16
CA SER A 33 -12.67 -4.33 18.82
C SER A 33 -11.66 -3.60 17.93
N GLU A 34 -10.67 -2.93 18.54
CA GLU A 34 -9.57 -2.27 17.84
C GLU A 34 -8.90 -3.22 16.85
N LEU A 35 -8.55 -4.43 17.29
CA LEU A 35 -7.90 -5.42 16.45
C LEU A 35 -8.74 -5.78 15.22
N SER A 36 -10.03 -6.07 15.40
CA SER A 36 -10.94 -6.38 14.29
C SER A 36 -11.12 -5.21 13.34
N ALA A 37 -11.21 -3.98 13.87
CA ALA A 37 -11.30 -2.76 13.06
C ALA A 37 -10.06 -2.58 12.18
N HIS A 38 -8.87 -2.80 12.75
CA HIS A 38 -7.61 -2.73 12.02
C HIS A 38 -7.49 -3.84 10.96
N GLN A 39 -7.92 -5.06 11.26
CA GLN A 39 -7.92 -6.17 10.30
C GLN A 39 -8.85 -5.88 9.12
N LEU A 40 -10.10 -5.49 9.40
CA LEU A 40 -11.07 -5.14 8.35
C LEU A 40 -10.59 -3.94 7.52
N SER A 41 -10.07 -2.91 8.16
CA SER A 41 -9.47 -1.75 7.49
C SER A 41 -8.28 -2.15 6.61
N THR A 42 -7.49 -3.14 7.03
CA THR A 42 -6.38 -3.64 6.22
C THR A 42 -6.89 -4.36 4.97
N LEU A 43 -7.95 -5.18 5.09
CA LEU A 43 -8.56 -5.84 3.94
C LEU A 43 -9.14 -4.83 2.94
N ILE A 44 -9.87 -3.83 3.43
CA ILE A 44 -10.37 -2.72 2.61
C ILE A 44 -9.20 -1.99 1.94
N GLY A 45 -8.14 -1.68 2.70
CA GLY A 45 -6.93 -1.04 2.22
C GLY A 45 -6.25 -1.83 1.09
N ILE A 46 -6.11 -3.15 1.22
CA ILE A 46 -5.57 -4.03 0.18
C ILE A 46 -6.37 -3.89 -1.11
N LEU A 47 -7.70 -3.92 -1.04
CA LEU A 47 -8.58 -3.80 -2.21
C LEU A 47 -8.50 -2.41 -2.87
N LEU A 48 -8.52 -1.34 -2.06
CA LEU A 48 -8.40 0.03 -2.56
C LEU A 48 -7.04 0.26 -3.22
N PHE A 49 -5.96 -0.19 -2.58
CA PHE A 49 -4.61 -0.10 -3.13
C PHE A 49 -4.48 -0.94 -4.39
N ALA A 50 -5.05 -2.15 -4.41
CA ALA A 50 -5.07 -2.99 -5.60
C ALA A 50 -5.70 -2.24 -6.79
N LEU A 51 -6.83 -1.57 -6.57
CA LEU A 51 -7.50 -0.78 -7.60
C LEU A 51 -6.62 0.38 -8.10
N VAL A 52 -6.05 1.18 -7.20
CA VAL A 52 -5.19 2.33 -7.55
C VAL A 52 -3.96 1.87 -8.32
N ILE A 53 -3.27 0.85 -7.82
CA ILE A 53 -2.02 0.35 -8.41
C ILE A 53 -2.31 -0.32 -9.76
N HIS A 54 -3.40 -1.08 -9.87
CA HIS A 54 -3.82 -1.66 -11.14
C HIS A 54 -4.11 -0.58 -12.20
N ARG A 55 -4.84 0.49 -11.83
CA ARG A 55 -5.11 1.63 -12.72
C ARG A 55 -3.83 2.35 -13.13
N TYR A 56 -2.90 2.55 -12.19
CA TYR A 56 -1.60 3.14 -12.46
C TYR A 56 -0.80 2.30 -13.47
N VAL A 57 -0.65 0.99 -13.22
CA VAL A 57 0.07 0.08 -14.12
C VAL A 57 -0.59 0.00 -15.50
N ARG A 58 -1.93 0.02 -15.57
CA ARG A 58 -2.64 0.02 -16.87
C ARG A 58 -2.42 1.32 -17.65
N ARG A 59 -2.41 2.47 -16.97
CA ARG A 59 -2.29 3.79 -17.61
C ARG A 59 -0.85 4.14 -17.99
N TRP A 60 0.11 3.65 -17.20
CA TRP A 60 1.55 3.82 -17.40
C TRP A 60 2.25 2.49 -17.16
N PRO A 61 2.19 1.55 -18.13
CA PRO A 61 2.80 0.24 -17.99
C PRO A 61 4.31 0.37 -17.78
N PRO A 62 4.89 -0.30 -16.77
CA PRO A 62 6.33 -0.45 -16.63
C PRO A 62 6.92 -1.07 -17.90
N SER A 63 8.11 -0.63 -18.30
CA SER A 63 8.82 -1.18 -19.48
C SER A 63 9.35 -2.60 -19.24
N SER A 64 9.61 -2.95 -17.97
CA SER A 64 10.18 -4.23 -17.58
C SER A 64 9.71 -4.65 -16.18
N GLY A 65 9.93 -5.93 -15.86
CA GLY A 65 9.70 -6.43 -14.50
C GLY A 65 10.57 -5.71 -13.46
N TYR A 66 11.80 -5.33 -13.84
CA TYR A 66 12.69 -4.56 -12.98
C TYR A 66 12.14 -3.17 -12.66
N GLU A 67 11.59 -2.44 -13.66
CA GLU A 67 10.96 -1.13 -13.42
C GLU A 67 9.72 -1.28 -12.51
N ALA A 68 8.93 -2.36 -12.67
CA ALA A 68 7.79 -2.62 -11.81
C ALA A 68 8.20 -2.91 -10.34
N CYS A 69 9.24 -3.73 -10.14
CA CYS A 69 9.80 -3.97 -8.80
C CYS A 69 10.36 -2.69 -8.18
N TYR A 70 11.06 -1.86 -8.96
CA TYR A 70 11.59 -0.59 -8.49
C TYR A 70 10.48 0.34 -8.00
N VAL A 71 9.37 0.46 -8.74
CA VAL A 71 8.22 1.27 -8.32
C VAL A 71 7.64 0.77 -6.99
N GLY A 72 7.47 -0.55 -6.84
CA GLY A 72 6.97 -1.15 -5.60
C GLY A 72 7.89 -0.91 -4.41
N LEU A 73 9.19 -1.14 -4.57
CA LEU A 73 10.18 -0.88 -3.53
C LEU A 73 10.27 0.60 -3.17
N PHE A 74 10.22 1.49 -4.17
CA PHE A 74 10.19 2.93 -3.95
C PHE A 74 8.97 3.35 -3.11
N TRP A 75 7.78 2.85 -3.45
CA TRP A 75 6.58 3.12 -2.65
C TRP A 75 6.65 2.54 -1.25
N LEU A 76 7.17 1.32 -1.08
CA LEU A 76 7.40 0.73 0.23
C LEU A 76 8.31 1.62 1.08
N SER A 77 9.47 2.01 0.55
CA SER A 77 10.42 2.88 1.25
C SER A 77 9.79 4.22 1.63
N MET A 78 9.00 4.82 0.74
CA MET A 78 8.30 6.07 1.04
C MET A 78 7.22 5.90 2.12
N THR A 79 6.45 4.81 2.09
CA THR A 79 5.43 4.53 3.10
C THR A 79 6.05 4.29 4.48
N VAL A 80 7.12 3.50 4.56
CA VAL A 80 7.84 3.26 5.83
C VAL A 80 8.49 4.55 6.32
N ALA A 81 9.17 5.30 5.46
CA ALA A 81 9.76 6.59 5.83
C ALA A 81 8.68 7.56 6.32
N PHE A 82 7.55 7.66 5.63
CA PHE A 82 6.42 8.49 6.06
C PHE A 82 5.89 8.05 7.42
N GLU A 83 5.63 6.75 7.62
CA GLU A 83 5.13 6.23 8.89
C GLU A 83 6.05 6.64 10.06
N PHE A 84 7.34 6.30 9.95
CA PHE A 84 8.27 6.59 11.02
C PHE A 84 8.51 8.09 11.20
N LEU A 85 8.73 8.85 10.13
CA LEU A 85 8.99 10.29 10.26
C LEU A 85 7.74 11.04 10.75
N PHE A 86 6.58 10.80 10.15
CA PHE A 86 5.36 11.52 10.48
C PHE A 86 4.86 11.14 11.87
N PHE A 87 4.70 9.85 12.18
CA PHE A 87 4.13 9.47 13.47
C PHE A 87 5.12 9.67 14.63
N HIS A 88 6.43 9.57 14.39
CA HIS A 88 7.41 9.90 15.44
C HIS A 88 7.48 11.41 15.69
N TYR A 89 7.74 12.22 14.65
CA TYR A 89 7.99 13.64 14.83
C TYR A 89 6.73 14.49 14.96
N ALA A 90 5.67 14.19 14.19
CA ALA A 90 4.40 14.93 14.27
C ALA A 90 3.41 14.30 15.25
N GLY A 91 3.39 12.97 15.36
CA GLY A 91 2.51 12.23 16.27
C GLY A 91 3.08 12.04 17.69
N GLY A 92 4.38 12.25 17.90
CA GLY A 92 5.05 12.03 19.18
C GLY A 92 5.16 10.56 19.61
N HIS A 93 4.88 9.61 18.71
CA HIS A 93 4.92 8.18 19.03
C HIS A 93 6.35 7.68 19.18
N SER A 94 6.62 6.82 20.14
CA SER A 94 7.95 6.20 20.29
C SER A 94 8.23 5.18 19.17
N TRP A 95 9.51 4.96 18.87
CA TRP A 95 9.94 3.93 17.92
C TRP A 95 9.41 2.55 18.29
N GLN A 96 9.39 2.22 19.59
CA GLN A 96 8.88 0.95 20.09
C GLN A 96 7.39 0.79 19.76
N LEU A 97 6.59 1.84 19.97
CA LEU A 97 5.15 1.81 19.68
C LEU A 97 4.88 1.62 18.19
N LEU A 98 5.67 2.25 17.31
CA LEU A 98 5.57 2.05 15.87
C LEU A 98 5.95 0.63 15.46
N LEU A 99 7.00 0.07 16.05
CA LEU A 99 7.41 -1.31 15.81
C LEU A 99 6.35 -2.33 16.27
N GLU A 100 5.50 -1.99 17.25
CA GLU A 100 4.40 -2.87 17.63
C GLU A 100 3.43 -3.11 16.46
N ASN A 101 3.24 -2.15 15.55
CA ASN A 101 2.41 -2.33 14.34
C ASN A 101 2.90 -3.49 13.46
N TYR A 102 4.17 -3.84 13.55
CA TYR A 102 4.79 -4.92 12.76
C TYR A 102 4.62 -6.30 13.40
N ASN A 103 4.07 -6.37 14.62
CA ASN A 103 3.95 -7.62 15.32
C ASN A 103 2.75 -8.45 14.82
N MET A 104 3.02 -9.31 13.83
CA MET A 104 2.01 -10.23 13.29
C MET A 104 1.50 -11.25 14.32
N SER A 105 2.28 -11.61 15.35
CA SER A 105 1.81 -12.56 16.37
C SER A 105 0.72 -11.97 17.27
N LYS A 106 0.64 -10.63 17.37
CA LYS A 106 -0.47 -9.90 17.97
C LYS A 106 -1.65 -9.68 17.00
N GLY A 107 -1.64 -10.30 15.82
CA GLY A 107 -2.70 -10.22 14.82
C GLY A 107 -2.71 -8.93 13.98
N ARG A 108 -1.65 -8.12 14.05
CA ARG A 108 -1.55 -6.87 13.29
C ARG A 108 -1.12 -7.16 11.85
N LEU A 109 -1.93 -6.70 10.91
CA LEU A 109 -1.78 -7.01 9.48
C LEU A 109 -1.06 -5.91 8.69
N TRP A 110 -0.55 -4.88 9.36
CA TRP A 110 0.14 -3.77 8.71
C TRP A 110 1.28 -4.20 7.77
N PRO A 111 2.17 -5.16 8.15
CA PRO A 111 3.22 -5.59 7.24
C PRO A 111 2.69 -6.31 5.98
N LEU A 112 1.49 -6.90 6.03
CA LEU A 112 0.86 -7.47 4.83
C LEU A 112 0.48 -6.38 3.83
N LEU A 113 -0.02 -5.23 4.31
CA LEU A 113 -0.31 -4.09 3.44
C LEU A 113 0.99 -3.52 2.83
N LEU A 114 2.06 -3.43 3.61
CA LEU A 114 3.38 -3.00 3.10
C LEU A 114 3.91 -3.96 2.02
N LEU A 115 3.83 -5.27 2.28
CA LEU A 115 4.18 -6.30 1.30
C LEU A 115 3.33 -6.17 0.04
N TRP A 116 2.03 -5.91 0.19
CA TRP A 116 1.12 -5.70 -0.93
C TRP A 116 1.51 -4.49 -1.78
N VAL A 117 1.86 -3.36 -1.16
CA VAL A 117 2.36 -2.16 -1.86
C VAL A 117 3.63 -2.48 -2.67
N ALA A 118 4.54 -3.27 -2.10
CA ALA A 118 5.79 -3.63 -2.76
C ALA A 118 5.59 -4.59 -3.95
N VAL A 119 4.70 -5.59 -3.80
CA VAL A 119 4.57 -6.70 -4.75
C VAL A 119 3.54 -6.44 -5.84
N SER A 120 2.48 -5.68 -5.55
CA SER A 120 1.35 -5.48 -6.47
C SER A 120 1.70 -4.82 -7.82
N PRO A 121 2.66 -3.86 -7.95
CA PRO A 121 3.01 -3.31 -9.26
C PRO A 121 3.57 -4.39 -10.20
N TYR A 122 4.42 -5.27 -9.66
CA TYR A 122 4.98 -6.39 -10.40
C TYR A 122 3.91 -7.41 -10.79
N LEU A 123 3.03 -7.77 -9.86
CA LEU A 123 1.92 -8.69 -10.14
C LEU A 123 1.04 -8.16 -11.27
N PHE A 124 0.60 -6.90 -11.22
CA PHE A 124 -0.26 -6.35 -12.26
C PHE A 124 0.47 -6.17 -13.60
N PHE A 125 1.78 -5.89 -13.58
CA PHE A 125 2.58 -5.89 -14.79
C PHE A 125 2.63 -7.28 -15.46
N ARG A 126 2.86 -8.34 -14.67
CA ARG A 126 2.87 -9.73 -15.15
C ARG A 126 1.50 -10.14 -15.70
N LEU A 127 0.42 -9.79 -15.00
CA LEU A 127 -0.95 -10.08 -15.43
C LEU A 127 -1.30 -9.36 -16.74
N ALA A 128 -0.87 -8.10 -16.91
CA ALA A 128 -1.09 -7.35 -18.14
C ALA A 128 -0.35 -7.98 -19.33
N ARG A 129 0.91 -8.43 -19.14
CA ARG A 129 1.67 -9.12 -20.20
C ARG A 129 1.07 -10.47 -20.59
N SER A 130 0.61 -11.26 -19.63
CA SER A 130 0.01 -12.58 -19.90
C SER A 130 -1.29 -12.49 -20.72
N ARG A 131 -2.05 -11.40 -20.59
CA ARG A 131 -3.27 -11.17 -21.40
C ARG A 131 -2.95 -10.73 -22.83
N GLY A 132 -1.82 -10.04 -23.04
CA GLY A 132 -1.37 -9.64 -24.38
C GLY A 132 -0.86 -10.80 -25.25
N THR A 133 -0.38 -11.89 -24.64
CA THR A 133 0.09 -13.08 -25.39
C THR A 133 -1.03 -14.02 -25.86
N LYS A 134 -2.27 -13.85 -25.38
CA LYS A 134 -3.38 -14.77 -25.69
C LYS A 134 -4.23 -14.36 -26.90
N THR A 135 -3.87 -13.32 -27.64
CA THR A 135 -4.66 -12.78 -28.79
C THR A 135 -4.11 -13.11 -30.18
N HIS A 136 -3.10 -13.97 -30.26
CA HIS A 136 -2.66 -14.56 -31.54
C HIS A 136 -2.80 -16.08 -31.46
N ASN A 137 -3.96 -16.59 -31.85
CA ASN A 137 -4.19 -17.94 -32.38
C ASN A 137 -5.53 -17.93 -33.11
#